data_AF-A0A2D8D8T1-F1
#
_entry.id   AF-A0A2D8D8T1-F1
#
_cell.length_a   1.000
_cell.length_b   1.000
_cell.length_c   1.000
_cell.angle_alpha   90.00
_cell.angle_beta   90.00
_cell.angle_gamma   90.00
#
_symmetry.space_group_name_H-M   'P 1'
#
loop_
_entity.id
_entity.type
_entity.pdbx_description
1 polymer ?
#
loop_
_entity_poly.entity_id
_entity_poly.type
_entity_poly.pdbx_seq_one_letter_code
_entity_poly.pdbx_strand_id
1 'polypeptide(L)'
;MKFKTVAIIASAAAFATLGACAESEQEAQEDLVEQQYESAEDTLEEQADLAEAQGDEMQEEALDAQADAMGEAGDDAEAAME
;
A
#
# COMPACT_ATOMS: atom_id res chain seq x y z
N MET A 1 -45.28 24.40 13.00
CA MET A 1 -44.44 23.19 13.16
C MET A 1 -44.14 22.57 11.79
N LYS A 2 -43.30 23.20 10.96
CA LYS A 2 -43.02 22.74 9.58
C LYS A 2 -41.52 22.62 9.24
N PHE A 3 -40.62 22.87 10.19
CA PHE A 3 -39.17 22.91 9.96
C PHE A 3 -38.40 21.75 10.61
N LYS A 4 -39.09 20.77 11.22
CA LYS A 4 -38.43 19.68 11.95
C LYS A 4 -38.03 18.49 11.05
N THR A 5 -38.52 18.41 9.83
CA THR A 5 -38.35 17.21 8.98
C THR A 5 -37.09 17.24 8.11
N VAL A 6 -36.51 18.41 7.84
CA VAL A 6 -35.36 18.56 6.93
C VAL A 6 -34.02 18.18 7.61
N ALA A 7 -33.95 18.27 8.94
CA ALA A 7 -32.71 17.98 9.68
C ALA A 7 -32.38 16.48 9.79
N ILE A 8 -33.31 15.58 9.44
CA ILE A 8 -33.14 14.13 9.63
C ILE A 8 -32.49 13.46 8.40
N ILE A 9 -32.64 14.04 7.21
CA ILE A 9 -32.15 13.43 5.96
C ILE A 9 -30.64 13.65 5.76
N ALA A 10 -30.09 14.77 6.26
CA ALA A 10 -28.67 15.08 6.12
C ALA A 10 -27.76 14.10 6.89
N SER A 11 -28.28 13.48 7.97
CA SER A 11 -27.52 12.54 8.80
C SER A 11 -27.31 11.19 8.14
N ALA A 12 -28.21 10.75 7.26
CA ALA A 12 -28.11 9.43 6.62
C ALA A 12 -27.05 9.38 5.51
N ALA A 13 -26.79 10.51 4.83
CA ALA A 13 -25.76 10.58 3.80
C ALA A 13 -24.33 10.52 4.37
N ALA A 14 -24.13 11.02 5.59
CA ALA A 14 -22.83 10.95 6.26
C ALA A 14 -22.44 9.50 6.66
N PHE A 15 -23.41 8.67 7.06
CA PHE A 15 -23.14 7.25 7.33
C PHE A 15 -23.00 6.40 6.06
N ALA A 16 -23.66 6.79 4.97
CA ALA A 16 -23.51 6.12 3.68
C ALA A 16 -22.10 6.27 3.08
N THR A 17 -21.40 7.38 3.38
CA THR A 17 -19.99 7.56 2.98
C THR A 17 -19.00 6.87 3.93
N LEU A 18 -19.35 6.62 5.19
CA LEU A 18 -18.52 5.81 6.09
C LEU A 18 -18.51 4.32 5.72
N GLY A 19 -19.59 3.80 5.12
CA GLY A 19 -19.65 2.41 4.63
C GLY A 19 -18.78 2.14 3.39
N ALA A 20 -18.28 3.19 2.73
CA ALA A 20 -17.29 3.08 1.65
C ALA A 20 -15.84 3.17 2.17
N CYS A 21 -15.66 3.32 3.48
CA CYS A 21 -14.38 3.25 4.19
C CYS A 21 -14.37 2.08 5.19
N ALA A 22 -15.19 1.06 4.94
CA ALA A 22 -15.20 -0.15 5.74
C ALA A 22 -14.33 -1.20 5.06
N GLU A 23 -13.06 -0.85 4.86
CA GLU A 23 -11.99 -1.83 4.67
C GLU A 23 -11.98 -2.73 5.93
N SER A 24 -11.80 -4.03 5.74
CA SER A 24 -11.77 -4.93 6.89
C SER A 24 -10.47 -4.72 7.69
N GLU A 25 -10.46 -5.03 8.99
CA GLU A 25 -9.21 -5.00 9.76
C GLU A 25 -8.14 -5.96 9.19
N GLN A 26 -8.57 -6.97 8.42
CA GLN A 26 -7.69 -7.92 7.73
C GLN A 26 -7.06 -7.28 6.49
N GLU A 27 -7.88 -6.71 5.61
CA GLU A 27 -7.45 -5.96 4.41
C GLU A 27 -6.51 -4.80 4.78
N ALA A 28 -6.82 -4.05 5.84
CA ALA A 28 -5.93 -2.99 6.33
C ALA A 28 -4.57 -3.50 6.87
N GLN A 29 -4.48 -4.78 7.25
CA GLN A 29 -3.23 -5.41 7.65
C GLN A 29 -2.46 -5.96 6.44
N GLU A 30 -3.15 -6.53 5.46
CA GLU A 30 -2.60 -6.92 4.16
C GLU A 30 -1.95 -5.71 3.48
N ASP A 31 -2.69 -4.61 3.30
CA ASP A 31 -2.22 -3.34 2.73
C ASP A 31 -0.99 -2.78 3.48
N LEU A 32 -0.98 -2.89 4.82
CA LEU A 32 0.14 -2.38 5.62
C LEU A 32 1.41 -3.23 5.46
N VAL A 33 1.24 -4.53 5.23
CA VAL A 33 2.36 -5.45 4.97
C VAL A 33 2.88 -5.21 3.56
N GLU A 34 2.02 -5.26 2.54
CA GLU A 34 2.35 -4.98 1.14
C GLU A 34 3.13 -3.66 1.03
N GLN A 35 2.55 -2.57 1.55
CA GLN A 35 3.15 -1.23 1.47
C GLN A 35 4.52 -1.12 2.19
N GLN A 36 4.78 -1.93 3.22
CA GLN A 36 6.09 -1.95 3.89
C GLN A 36 7.17 -2.62 3.05
N TYR A 37 6.82 -3.69 2.34
CA TYR A 37 7.77 -4.40 1.48
C TYR A 37 7.97 -3.66 0.16
N GLU A 38 6.88 -3.19 -0.49
CA GLU A 38 6.95 -2.40 -1.73
C GLU A 38 7.78 -1.12 -1.53
N SER A 39 7.57 -0.38 -0.43
CA SER A 39 8.36 0.85 -0.20
C SER A 39 9.85 0.58 0.05
N ALA A 40 10.19 -0.62 0.53
CA ALA A 40 11.58 -1.03 0.68
C ALA A 40 12.18 -1.49 -0.67
N GLU A 41 11.41 -2.20 -1.49
CA GLU A 41 11.73 -2.57 -2.87
C GLU A 41 11.97 -1.32 -3.73
N ASP A 42 11.04 -0.37 -3.75
CA ASP A 42 11.16 0.93 -4.45
C ASP A 42 12.48 1.64 -4.13
N THR A 43 12.86 1.63 -2.84
CA THR A 43 14.09 2.28 -2.40
C THR A 43 15.35 1.57 -2.92
N LEU A 44 15.30 0.24 -3.10
CA LEU A 44 16.39 -0.55 -3.66
C LEU A 44 16.46 -0.38 -5.18
N GLU A 45 15.32 -0.38 -5.86
CA GLU A 45 15.22 -0.12 -7.31
C GLU A 45 15.72 1.29 -7.67
N GLU A 46 15.33 2.33 -6.93
CA GLU A 46 15.84 3.69 -7.16
C GLU A 46 17.37 3.77 -6.98
N GLN A 47 17.94 2.95 -6.09
CA GLN A 47 19.39 2.85 -5.93
C GLN A 47 20.04 2.08 -7.08
N ALA A 48 19.38 1.02 -7.58
CA ALA A 48 19.82 0.26 -8.74
C ALA A 48 19.85 1.16 -9.99
N ASP A 49 18.80 1.92 -10.23
CA ASP A 49 18.70 2.93 -11.30
C ASP A 49 19.83 3.97 -11.21
N LEU A 50 20.13 4.44 -9.98
CA LEU A 50 21.21 5.37 -9.76
C LEU A 50 22.59 4.75 -10.06
N ALA A 51 22.78 3.47 -9.76
CA ALA A 51 24.00 2.73 -10.08
C ALA A 51 24.13 2.50 -11.60
N GLU A 52 23.04 2.15 -12.30
CA GLU A 52 22.98 2.04 -13.76
C GLU A 52 23.37 3.36 -14.42
N ALA A 53 22.78 4.47 -13.96
CA ALA A 53 23.07 5.81 -14.47
C ALA A 53 24.53 6.24 -14.27
N GLN A 54 25.21 5.67 -13.27
CA GLN A 54 26.64 5.87 -13.02
C GLN A 54 27.54 4.87 -13.77
N GLY A 55 26.96 3.86 -14.42
CA GLY A 55 27.65 2.80 -15.14
C GLY A 55 28.24 1.70 -14.24
N ASP A 56 27.70 1.51 -13.04
CA ASP A 56 28.11 0.46 -12.10
C ASP A 56 27.16 -0.75 -12.18
N GLU A 57 27.29 -1.53 -13.26
CA GLU A 57 26.47 -2.73 -13.55
C GLU A 57 26.52 -3.77 -12.42
N MET A 58 27.66 -3.93 -11.75
CA MET A 58 27.80 -4.88 -10.63
C MET A 58 26.98 -4.46 -9.40
N GLN A 59 26.90 -3.16 -9.14
CA GLN A 59 26.11 -2.63 -8.04
C GLN A 59 24.62 -2.64 -8.38
N GLU A 60 24.26 -2.31 -9.62
CA GLU A 60 22.89 -2.40 -10.12
C GLU A 60 22.36 -3.84 -9.99
N GLU A 61 23.02 -4.85 -10.58
CA GLU A 61 22.61 -6.26 -10.46
C GLU A 61 22.48 -6.73 -9.00
N ALA A 62 23.32 -6.23 -8.10
CA ALA A 62 23.28 -6.60 -6.68
C ALA A 62 22.12 -5.93 -5.92
N LEU A 63 21.71 -4.73 -6.32
CA LEU A 63 20.57 -4.02 -5.74
C LEU A 63 19.26 -4.55 -6.31
N ASP A 64 19.22 -4.82 -7.61
CA ASP A 64 18.10 -5.46 -8.31
C ASP A 64 17.76 -6.82 -7.67
N ALA A 65 18.75 -7.70 -7.49
CA ALA A 65 18.55 -8.98 -6.82
C ALA A 65 18.11 -8.86 -5.34
N GLN A 66 18.38 -7.73 -4.69
CA GLN A 66 17.87 -7.46 -3.34
C GLN A 66 16.43 -6.94 -3.36
N ALA A 67 16.08 -6.12 -4.36
CA ALA A 67 14.72 -5.65 -4.60
C ALA A 67 13.79 -6.84 -4.89
N ASP A 68 14.18 -7.72 -5.83
CA ASP A 68 13.48 -8.97 -6.15
C ASP A 68 13.21 -9.81 -4.90
N ALA A 69 14.23 -9.99 -4.06
CA ALA A 69 14.11 -10.77 -2.83
C ALA A 69 13.21 -10.08 -1.77
N MET A 70 13.11 -8.76 -1.81
CA MET A 70 12.19 -8.00 -0.95
C MET A 70 10.76 -8.15 -1.45
N GLY A 71 10.52 -8.03 -2.76
CA GLY A 71 9.22 -8.22 -3.40
C GLY A 71 8.66 -9.62 -3.13
N GLU A 72 9.44 -10.68 -3.40
CA GLU A 72 9.02 -12.07 -3.07
C GLU A 72 8.72 -12.27 -1.58
N ALA A 73 9.47 -11.61 -0.68
CA ALA A 73 9.20 -11.69 0.75
C ALA A 73 7.93 -10.92 1.16
N GLY A 74 7.59 -9.85 0.43
CA GLY A 74 6.33 -9.12 0.57
C GLY A 74 5.15 -9.97 0.15
N ASP A 75 5.23 -10.58 -1.04
CA ASP A 75 4.21 -11.50 -1.57
C ASP A 75 3.95 -12.67 -0.60
N ASP A 76 5.01 -13.30 -0.09
CA ASP A 76 4.90 -14.39 0.88
C ASP A 76 4.24 -13.91 2.20
N ALA A 77 4.48 -12.66 2.60
CA ALA A 77 3.93 -12.09 3.83
C ALA A 77 2.46 -11.70 3.67
N GLU A 78 2.07 -11.12 2.52
CA GLU A 78 0.69 -10.84 2.15
C GLU A 78 -0.13 -12.13 2.03
N ALA A 79 0.39 -13.14 1.32
CA ALA A 79 -0.26 -14.44 1.16
C ALA A 79 -0.44 -15.20 2.48
N ALA A 80 0.37 -14.91 3.50
CA ALA A 80 0.20 -15.45 4.85
C ALA A 80 -0.92 -14.76 5.65
N MET A 81 -1.38 -13.59 5.19
CA MET A 81 -2.46 -12.80 5.78
C MET A 81 -3.84 -13.07 5.12
N GLU A 82 -3.86 -13.47 3.83
CA GLU A 82 -5.07 -13.80 3.04
C GLU A 82 -5.80 -15.09 3.49
#